data_AF-A0A7W6TB47-F1
#
_entry.id   AF-A0A7W6TB47-F1
#
_cell.length_a   1.000
_cell.length_b   1.000
_cell.length_c   1.000
_cell.angle_alpha   90.00
_cell.angle_beta   90.00
_cell.angle_gamma   90.00
#
_symmetry.space_group_name_H-M   'P 1'
#
loop_
_entity.id
_entity.type
_entity.pdbx_description
1 polymer ?
#
loop_
_entity_poly.entity_id
_entity_poly.type
_entity_poly.pdbx_seq_one_letter_code
_entity_poly.pdbx_strand_id
1 'polypeptide(L)'
;MTLYEHLPADIREVVDAYVGDLRPQPWRTRFRLLIDLLQEKLETGTAAEHWRLLQQWTGIVTAILEHLPPDSSVVECLGLMSVSFNDQWRAQALAQIERDPTVLDRLVAICPDWGDIVETVVETNQRRPIKSARGR
;
A
#
# COMPACT_ATOMS: atom_id res chain seq x y z
N MET A 1 4.81 18.16 -0.90
CA MET A 1 5.47 17.46 0.23
C MET A 1 4.95 16.04 0.18
N THR A 2 5.86 15.09 0.06
CA THR A 2 5.57 13.65 -0.15
C THR A 2 5.59 12.93 1.20
N LEU A 3 4.94 11.76 1.31
CA LEU A 3 5.07 10.93 2.50
C LEU A 3 6.52 10.55 2.74
N TYR A 4 7.26 10.23 1.68
CA TYR A 4 8.67 9.84 1.74
C TYR A 4 9.52 10.79 2.59
N GLU A 5 9.37 12.11 2.42
CA GLU A 5 10.14 13.14 3.15
C GLU A 5 9.95 13.09 4.68
N HIS A 6 8.87 12.47 5.15
CA HIS A 6 8.54 12.34 6.57
C HIS A 6 8.85 10.95 7.15
N LEU A 7 9.32 10.03 6.33
CA LEU A 7 9.68 8.69 6.80
C LEU A 7 10.99 8.71 7.59
N PRO A 8 11.11 7.87 8.64
CA PRO A 8 12.38 7.60 9.31
C PRO A 8 13.49 7.21 8.30
N ALA A 9 14.74 7.55 8.61
CA ALA A 9 15.86 7.36 7.67
C ALA A 9 16.05 5.90 7.25
N ASP A 10 15.93 4.96 8.19
CA ASP A 10 15.95 3.52 7.94
C ASP A 10 14.86 3.07 6.96
N ILE A 11 13.67 3.65 7.03
CA ILE A 11 12.58 3.33 6.11
C ILE A 11 12.81 3.97 4.74
N ARG A 12 13.37 5.18 4.68
CA ARG A 12 13.74 5.82 3.41
C ARG A 12 14.81 5.02 2.67
N GLU A 13 15.82 4.49 3.37
CA GLU A 13 16.82 3.61 2.78
C GLU A 13 16.20 2.34 2.18
N VAL A 14 15.24 1.72 2.88
CA VAL A 14 14.47 0.59 2.33
C VAL A 14 13.70 1.01 1.07
N VAL A 15 13.00 2.14 1.11
CA VAL A 15 12.27 2.66 -0.06
C VAL A 15 13.20 2.89 -1.25
N ASP A 16 14.36 3.52 -1.03
CA ASP A 16 15.32 3.83 -2.10
C ASP A 16 15.88 2.55 -2.75
N ALA A 17 16.19 1.54 -1.95
CA ALA A 17 16.63 0.23 -2.44
C ALA A 17 15.54 -0.43 -3.31
N TYR A 18 14.31 -0.50 -2.80
CA TYR A 18 13.19 -1.06 -3.55
C TYR A 18 12.88 -0.25 -4.81
N VAL A 19 12.95 1.08 -4.78
CA VAL A 19 12.73 1.92 -5.98
C VAL A 19 13.76 1.58 -7.06
N GLY A 20 15.02 1.37 -6.69
CA GLY A 20 16.08 0.92 -7.60
C GLY A 20 15.73 -0.40 -8.29
N ASP A 21 15.36 -1.40 -7.49
CA ASP A 21 15.06 -2.76 -7.98
C ASP A 21 13.75 -2.85 -8.76
N LEU A 22 12.74 -2.08 -8.36
CA LEU A 22 11.39 -2.11 -8.94
C LEU A 22 11.26 -1.28 -10.22
N ARG A 23 12.06 -0.23 -10.39
CA ARG A 23 11.99 0.67 -11.55
C ARG A 23 12.02 -0.06 -12.90
N PRO A 24 12.92 -1.02 -13.18
CA PRO A 24 12.94 -1.73 -14.46
C PRO A 24 11.82 -2.78 -14.60
N GLN A 25 11.13 -3.13 -13.51
CA GLN A 25 10.17 -4.24 -13.49
C GLN A 25 8.78 -3.82 -13.97
N PRO A 26 8.00 -4.73 -14.58
CA PRO A 26 6.58 -4.49 -14.85
C PRO A 26 5.76 -4.49 -13.55
N TRP A 27 4.61 -3.83 -13.57
CA TRP A 27 3.72 -3.70 -12.39
C TRP A 27 3.34 -5.02 -11.73
N ARG A 28 3.13 -6.08 -12.53
CA ARG A 28 2.86 -7.42 -11.99
C ARG A 28 3.98 -7.94 -11.09
N THR A 29 5.24 -7.76 -11.52
CA THR A 29 6.41 -8.13 -10.73
C THR A 29 6.55 -7.22 -9.52
N ARG A 30 6.32 -5.91 -9.69
CA ARG A 30 6.38 -4.95 -8.58
C ARG A 30 5.39 -5.29 -7.47
N PHE A 31 4.16 -5.60 -7.84
CA PHE A 31 3.12 -5.99 -6.90
C PHE A 31 3.50 -7.26 -6.15
N ARG A 32 3.94 -8.30 -6.87
CA ARG A 32 4.36 -9.54 -6.21
C ARG A 32 5.50 -9.32 -5.21
N LEU A 33 6.54 -8.58 -5.58
CA LEU A 33 7.64 -8.26 -4.68
C LEU A 33 7.20 -7.47 -3.44
N LEU A 34 6.22 -6.58 -3.60
CA LEU A 34 5.65 -5.84 -2.47
C LEU A 34 4.74 -6.70 -1.59
N ILE A 35 4.05 -7.69 -2.15
CA ILE A 35 3.32 -8.70 -1.36
C ILE A 35 4.30 -9.60 -0.61
N ASP A 36 5.37 -10.05 -1.26
CA ASP A 36 6.40 -10.87 -0.62
C ASP A 36 7.03 -10.11 0.59
N LEU A 37 7.29 -8.80 0.44
CA LEU A 37 7.72 -7.92 1.54
C LEU A 37 6.70 -7.85 2.69
N LEU A 38 5.40 -7.83 2.38
CA LEU A 38 4.35 -7.86 3.41
C LEU A 38 4.39 -9.19 4.16
N GLN A 39 4.48 -10.31 3.43
CA GLN A 39 4.52 -11.65 4.02
C GLN A 39 5.73 -11.83 4.91
N GLU A 40 6.93 -11.42 4.47
CA GLU A 40 8.15 -11.46 5.28
C GLU A 40 7.99 -10.68 6.60
N LYS A 41 7.35 -9.50 6.54
CA LYS A 41 7.05 -8.71 7.74
C LYS A 41 6.08 -9.43 8.68
N LEU A 42 5.03 -10.04 8.14
CA LEU A 42 4.02 -10.74 8.94
C LEU A 42 4.57 -12.05 9.54
N GLU A 43 5.44 -12.77 8.82
CA GLU A 43 6.07 -14.01 9.31
C GLU A 43 7.08 -13.74 10.44
N THR A 44 7.77 -12.60 10.41
CA THR A 44 8.75 -12.21 11.43
C THR A 44 8.12 -11.49 12.62
N GLY A 45 6.88 -11.02 12.48
CA GLY A 45 6.14 -10.29 13.49
C GLY A 45 5.34 -11.18 14.43
N THR A 46 5.02 -10.65 15.62
CA THR A 46 3.99 -11.29 16.46
C THR A 46 2.59 -10.88 16.00
N ALA A 47 1.57 -11.71 16.28
CA ALA A 47 0.18 -11.38 15.97
C ALA A 47 -0.29 -10.02 16.54
N ALA A 48 0.26 -9.62 17.69
CA ALA A 48 -0.01 -8.32 18.31
C ALA A 48 0.56 -7.14 17.51
N GLU A 49 1.51 -7.37 16.60
CA GLU A 49 2.21 -6.35 15.82
C GLU A 49 1.79 -6.31 14.35
N HIS A 50 1.03 -7.30 13.86
CA HIS A 50 0.59 -7.40 12.45
C HIS A 50 -0.01 -6.09 11.93
N TRP A 51 -0.80 -5.42 12.77
CA TRP A 51 -1.33 -4.09 12.47
C TRP A 51 -0.25 -3.05 12.15
N ARG A 52 0.74 -2.92 13.02
CA ARG A 52 1.82 -1.94 12.90
C ARG A 52 2.66 -2.25 11.66
N LEU A 53 2.88 -3.53 11.39
CA LEU A 53 3.62 -4.01 10.23
C LEU A 53 2.87 -3.70 8.93
N LEU A 54 1.55 -3.88 8.92
CA LEU A 54 0.70 -3.51 7.78
C LEU A 54 0.71 -2.00 7.51
N GLN A 55 0.67 -1.17 8.56
CA GLN A 55 0.80 0.28 8.44
C GLN A 55 2.18 0.70 7.92
N GLN A 56 3.25 0.06 8.40
CA GLN A 56 4.61 0.32 7.91
C GLN A 56 4.74 -0.07 6.43
N TRP A 57 4.27 -1.26 6.06
CA TRP A 57 4.23 -1.72 4.67
C TRP A 57 3.44 -0.76 3.77
N THR A 58 2.28 -0.31 4.22
CA THR A 58 1.46 0.69 3.51
C THR A 58 2.22 2.00 3.28
N GLY A 59 3.02 2.44 4.27
CA GLY A 59 3.89 3.60 4.16
C GLY A 59 4.97 3.42 3.10
N ILE A 60 5.62 2.25 3.08
CA ILE A 60 6.61 1.88 2.06
C ILE A 60 5.99 1.87 0.67
N VAL A 61 4.84 1.19 0.50
CA VAL A 61 4.11 1.14 -0.78
C VAL A 61 3.78 2.54 -1.27
N THR A 62 3.24 3.40 -0.40
CA THR A 62 2.88 4.78 -0.77
C THR A 62 4.11 5.56 -1.22
N ALA A 63 5.21 5.49 -0.47
CA ALA A 63 6.45 6.19 -0.84
C ALA A 63 7.08 5.66 -2.14
N ILE A 64 6.97 4.36 -2.42
CA ILE A 64 7.40 3.78 -3.69
C ILE A 64 6.54 4.31 -4.85
N LEU A 65 5.22 4.39 -4.68
CA LEU A 65 4.31 4.96 -5.69
C LEU A 65 4.56 6.46 -5.95
N GLU A 66 5.05 7.20 -4.96
CA GLU A 66 5.49 8.59 -5.16
C GLU A 66 6.72 8.69 -6.08
N HIS A 67 7.60 7.69 -6.06
CA HIS A 67 8.79 7.62 -6.93
C HIS A 67 8.54 6.94 -8.28
N LEU A 68 7.60 6.01 -8.31
CA LEU A 68 7.18 5.24 -9.49
C LEU A 68 5.72 5.60 -9.78
N PRO A 69 5.48 6.61 -10.65
CA PRO A 69 4.15 7.15 -10.85
C PRO A 69 3.11 6.06 -11.11
N PRO A 70 2.00 6.03 -10.34
CA PRO A 70 1.01 4.97 -10.46
C PRO A 70 0.34 4.97 -11.83
N ASP A 71 0.08 3.78 -12.35
CA ASP A 71 -0.67 3.55 -13.58
C ASP A 71 -2.01 2.89 -13.25
N SER A 72 -3.08 3.68 -13.18
CA SER A 72 -4.41 3.17 -12.84
C SER A 72 -5.05 2.32 -13.94
N SER A 73 -4.41 2.13 -15.09
CA SER A 73 -4.89 1.16 -16.10
C SER A 73 -4.48 -0.28 -15.78
N VAL A 74 -3.56 -0.47 -14.83
CA VAL A 74 -2.99 -1.77 -14.46
C VAL A 74 -3.56 -2.26 -13.13
N VAL A 75 -4.14 -3.46 -13.13
CA VAL A 75 -4.80 -4.09 -11.98
C VAL A 75 -3.89 -4.13 -10.75
N GLU A 76 -2.65 -4.56 -10.92
CA GLU A 76 -1.70 -4.68 -9.82
C GLU A 76 -1.33 -3.31 -9.22
N CYS A 77 -1.29 -2.26 -10.04
CA CYS A 77 -1.10 -0.90 -9.55
C CYS A 77 -2.36 -0.38 -8.83
N LEU A 78 -3.56 -0.69 -9.34
CA LEU A 78 -4.81 -0.37 -8.66
C LEU A 78 -4.87 -1.00 -7.26
N GLY A 79 -4.39 -2.23 -7.11
CA GLY A 79 -4.22 -2.86 -5.80
C GLY A 79 -3.33 -2.01 -4.87
N LEU A 80 -2.10 -1.68 -5.27
CA LEU A 80 -1.22 -0.87 -4.43
C LEU A 80 -1.81 0.52 -4.11
N MET A 81 -2.52 1.12 -5.06
CA MET A 81 -3.22 2.39 -4.86
C MET A 81 -4.33 2.28 -3.82
N SER A 82 -5.08 1.17 -3.78
CA SER A 82 -6.23 0.98 -2.87
C SER A 82 -5.82 0.88 -1.39
N VAL A 83 -4.57 0.53 -1.11
CA VAL A 83 -4.02 0.52 0.26
C VAL A 83 -3.24 1.80 0.59
N SER A 84 -2.86 2.60 -0.41
CA SER A 84 -1.97 3.76 -0.19
C SER A 84 -2.52 4.81 0.78
N PHE A 85 -1.62 5.55 1.43
CA PHE A 85 -1.97 6.71 2.26
C PHE A 85 -2.34 7.95 1.45
N ASN A 86 -2.25 7.90 0.12
CA ASN A 86 -2.75 8.97 -0.74
C ASN A 86 -4.26 8.80 -0.96
N ASP A 87 -5.05 9.68 -0.35
CA ASP A 87 -6.52 9.60 -0.38
C ASP A 87 -7.10 9.65 -1.80
N GLN A 88 -6.47 10.41 -2.71
CA GLN A 88 -6.92 10.50 -4.10
C GLN A 88 -6.69 9.18 -4.84
N TRP A 89 -5.49 8.60 -4.72
CA TRP A 89 -5.18 7.31 -5.33
C TRP A 89 -6.07 6.20 -4.77
N ARG A 90 -6.27 6.19 -3.45
CA ARG A 90 -7.13 5.22 -2.78
C ARG A 90 -8.58 5.33 -3.25
N ALA A 91 -9.16 6.53 -3.24
CA ALA A 91 -10.53 6.75 -3.69
C ALA A 91 -10.72 6.36 -5.16
N GLN A 92 -9.76 6.70 -6.02
CA GLN A 92 -9.77 6.32 -7.43
C GLN A 92 -9.73 4.81 -7.61
N ALA A 93 -8.82 4.12 -6.91
CA ALA A 93 -8.66 2.68 -7.03
C ALA A 93 -9.90 1.93 -6.52
N LEU A 94 -10.42 2.30 -5.35
CA LEU A 94 -11.63 1.69 -4.79
C LEU A 94 -12.84 1.87 -5.72
N ALA A 95 -13.02 3.05 -6.30
CA ALA A 95 -14.10 3.29 -7.26
C ALA A 95 -13.97 2.47 -8.54
N GLN A 96 -12.75 2.13 -8.97
CA GLN A 96 -12.54 1.26 -10.14
C GLN A 96 -12.77 -0.21 -9.80
N ILE A 97 -12.30 -0.67 -8.63
CA ILE A 97 -12.52 -2.04 -8.14
C ILE A 97 -14.02 -2.29 -7.93
N GLU A 98 -14.77 -1.32 -7.40
CA GLU A 98 -16.22 -1.42 -7.23
C GLU A 98 -16.96 -1.52 -8.58
N ARG A 99 -16.48 -0.82 -9.61
CA ARG A 99 -17.08 -0.84 -10.96
C ARG A 99 -16.77 -2.11 -11.73
N ASP A 100 -15.62 -2.72 -11.49
CA ASP A 100 -15.17 -3.95 -12.15
C ASP A 100 -14.69 -4.98 -11.10
N PRO A 101 -15.59 -5.85 -10.60
CA PRO A 101 -15.26 -6.89 -9.63
C PRO A 101 -14.15 -7.84 -10.09
N THR A 102 -13.92 -7.97 -11.40
CA THR A 102 -12.85 -8.85 -11.93
C THR A 102 -11.46 -8.36 -11.55
N VAL A 103 -11.32 -7.07 -11.21
CA VAL A 103 -10.07 -6.51 -10.66
C VAL A 103 -9.75 -7.15 -9.32
N LEU A 104 -10.74 -7.29 -8.43
CA LEU A 104 -10.55 -7.94 -7.14
C LEU A 104 -10.20 -9.42 -7.31
N ASP A 105 -10.89 -10.14 -8.19
CA ASP A 105 -10.61 -11.55 -8.47
C ASP A 105 -9.16 -11.78 -8.92
N ARG A 106 -8.63 -10.89 -9.77
CA ARG A 106 -7.25 -10.94 -10.25
C ARG A 106 -6.23 -10.65 -9.14
N LEU A 107 -6.55 -9.73 -8.23
CA LEU A 107 -5.70 -9.43 -7.08
C LEU A 107 -5.68 -10.61 -6.10
N VAL A 108 -6.86 -11.19 -5.81
CA VAL A 108 -7.02 -12.38 -4.96
C VAL A 108 -6.32 -13.61 -5.54
N ALA A 109 -6.29 -13.75 -6.87
CA ALA A 109 -5.52 -14.82 -7.52
C ALA A 109 -4.01 -14.74 -7.29
N ILE A 110 -3.48 -13.57 -6.91
CA ILE A 110 -2.06 -13.37 -6.57
C ILE A 110 -1.86 -13.38 -5.05
N CYS A 111 -2.73 -12.70 -4.31
CA CYS A 111 -2.71 -12.58 -2.86
C CYS A 111 -4.10 -12.93 -2.32
N PRO A 112 -4.35 -14.18 -1.87
CA PRO A 112 -5.67 -14.62 -1.43
C PRO A 112 -6.31 -13.73 -0.36
N ASP A 113 -5.50 -13.18 0.54
CA ASP A 113 -5.93 -12.34 1.66
C ASP A 113 -6.09 -10.86 1.28
N TRP A 114 -6.05 -10.53 -0.01
CA TRP A 114 -6.06 -9.14 -0.47
C TRP A 114 -7.28 -8.34 -0.01
N GLY A 115 -8.46 -8.96 0.01
CA GLY A 115 -9.68 -8.33 0.51
C GLY A 115 -9.55 -7.89 1.97
N ASP A 116 -9.09 -8.81 2.82
CA ASP A 116 -8.90 -8.59 4.26
C ASP A 116 -7.83 -7.53 4.53
N ILE A 117 -6.74 -7.52 3.73
CA ILE A 117 -5.70 -6.49 3.77
C ILE A 117 -6.29 -5.11 3.49
N VAL A 118 -7.06 -4.97 2.41
CA VAL A 118 -7.68 -3.68 2.04
C VAL A 118 -8.65 -3.23 3.11
N GLU A 119 -9.53 -4.11 3.59
CA GLU A 119 -10.49 -3.79 4.65
C GLU A 119 -9.78 -3.33 5.92
N THR A 120 -8.76 -4.08 6.37
CA THR A 120 -7.97 -3.73 7.55
C THR A 120 -7.31 -2.35 7.42
N VAL A 121 -6.71 -2.04 6.25
CA VAL A 121 -6.09 -0.73 5.98
C VAL A 121 -7.14 0.38 5.94
N VAL A 122 -8.30 0.14 5.34
CA VAL A 122 -9.41 1.12 5.28
C VAL A 122 -9.96 1.41 6.67
N GLU A 123 -10.26 0.38 7.47
CA GLU A 123 -10.69 0.53 8.86
C GLU A 123 -9.66 1.30 9.67
N THR A 124 -8.36 1.05 9.45
CA THR A 124 -7.28 1.81 10.09
C THR A 124 -7.37 3.28 9.81
N ASN A 125 -7.48 3.62 8.52
CA ASN A 125 -7.42 4.99 8.08
C ASN A 125 -8.67 5.75 8.56
N GLN A 126 -9.81 5.07 8.70
CA GLN A 126 -11.01 5.61 9.32
C GLN A 126 -10.90 5.76 10.85
N ARG A 127 -10.22 4.84 11.53
CA ARG A 127 -9.97 4.88 12.98
C ARG A 127 -8.88 5.86 13.39
N ARG A 128 -8.17 6.51 12.45
CA ARG A 128 -7.36 7.69 12.79
C ARG A 128 -8.31 8.66 13.48
N PRO A 129 -8.08 9.02 14.76
CA PRO A 129 -8.86 10.07 15.37
C PRO A 129 -8.72 11.26 14.44
N ILE A 130 -9.84 11.74 13.94
CA ILE A 130 -9.96 13.12 13.48
C ILE A 130 -9.42 13.90 14.67
N LYS A 131 -8.15 14.30 14.64
CA LYS A 131 -7.70 15.47 15.37
C LYS A 131 -8.47 16.59 14.71
N SER A 132 -9.70 16.72 15.19
CA SER A 132 -10.51 17.90 15.08
C SER A 132 -9.56 19.06 15.31
N ALA A 133 -9.62 19.96 14.33
CA ALA A 133 -9.08 21.30 14.37
C ALA A 133 -8.69 21.76 15.78
N ARG A 134 -7.40 22.07 15.92
CA ARG A 134 -6.90 23.25 16.64
C ARG A 134 -8.03 24.11 17.24
N GLY A 135 -8.30 23.93 18.53
CA GLY A 135 -9.10 24.85 19.35
C GLY A 135 -8.22 25.39 20.47
N ARG A 136 -7.46 26.44 20.17
CA ARG A 136 -7.10 27.48 21.15
C ARG A 136 -8.04 28.64 20.89
#